data_AF-A0A1I5J5S8-F1
#
_entry.id   AF-A0A1I5J5S8-F1
#
_cell.length_a   1.000
_cell.length_b   1.000
_cell.length_c   1.000
_cell.angle_alpha   90.00
_cell.angle_beta   90.00
_cell.angle_gamma   90.00
#
_symmetry.space_group_name_H-M   'P 1'
#
loop_
_entity.id
_entity.type
_entity.pdbx_description
1 polymer ?
#
loop_
_entity_poly.entity_id
_entity_poly.type
_entity_poly.pdbx_seq_one_letter_code
_entity_poly.pdbx_strand_id
1 'polypeptide(L)'
;MTARKDGNTWTADFYENGRSGRRIRKKGFKTKAAAQRYESEFFASLNTTGRPLDDRLSDLVTLWHDLHGCSLKDAKHRLARTLATVERLGNPMASNFDALAWARYRQTRLKDVSPHTVNHEQRYLSAVFSELIRLGAWAGNNPLAKVRQIKTDQTELTFLTLQQVEQLLEECKRSTNNHTYPVALICLATGARWDEAESLPRGALFGGKAHFHRTKNRQSRSVPIPKEVEEIALKVGMPGNGRLFMPCRSAFRSAYQRCGFHTPGQMTHILRHTFASHYMMGGGDILGLQRILGHSTITMTMRYAHLSPDHLESALRLSPLNQSGHAVVCV
;
A
#
# COMPACT_ATOMS: atom_id res chain seq x y z
N MET A 1 -41.93 17.64 25.35
CA MET A 1 -41.09 17.44 26.55
C MET A 1 -40.03 16.41 26.25
N THR A 2 -38.79 16.87 26.11
CA THR A 2 -37.64 16.05 25.69
C THR A 2 -37.10 15.14 26.78
N ALA A 3 -37.19 15.58 28.04
CA ALA A 3 -36.77 14.80 29.20
C ALA A 3 -37.99 14.14 29.86
N ARG A 4 -38.03 12.81 29.86
CA ARG A 4 -39.04 12.00 30.56
C ARG A 4 -38.43 11.40 31.83
N LYS A 5 -39.19 11.37 32.92
CA LYS A 5 -38.76 10.73 34.17
C LYS A 5 -39.04 9.23 34.08
N ASP A 6 -38.00 8.41 34.21
CA ASP A 6 -38.06 6.95 34.19
C ASP A 6 -37.50 6.44 35.54
N GLY A 7 -38.39 6.24 36.52
CA GLY A 7 -38.02 5.87 37.89
C GLY A 7 -37.18 6.94 38.60
N ASN A 8 -35.98 6.55 39.07
CA ASN A 8 -34.99 7.46 39.68
C ASN A 8 -34.06 8.14 38.67
N THR A 9 -34.29 7.95 37.37
CA THR A 9 -33.47 8.53 36.31
C THR A 9 -34.30 9.31 35.31
N TRP A 10 -33.64 10.04 34.43
CA TRP A 10 -34.24 10.80 33.35
C TRP A 10 -33.77 10.22 32.00
N THR A 11 -34.65 10.29 31.02
CA THR A 11 -34.41 9.85 29.64
C THR A 11 -34.58 11.03 28.71
N ALA A 12 -33.58 11.30 27.87
CA ALA A 12 -33.70 12.20 26.73
C ALA A 12 -34.34 11.44 25.56
N ASP A 13 -35.48 11.93 25.06
CA ASP A 13 -36.30 11.30 24.02
C ASP A 13 -36.80 12.38 23.04
N PHE A 14 -36.15 12.47 21.88
CA PHE A 14 -36.40 13.49 20.86
C PHE A 14 -36.16 12.98 19.44
N TYR A 15 -36.43 13.82 18.46
CA TYR A 15 -36.22 13.50 17.05
C TYR A 15 -35.24 14.50 16.42
N GLU A 16 -34.33 13.99 15.58
CA GLU A 16 -33.26 14.76 14.93
C GLU A 16 -33.78 15.85 13.98
N ASN A 17 -34.89 15.61 13.26
CA ASN A 17 -35.47 16.54 12.28
C ASN A 17 -37.01 16.56 12.38
N GLY A 18 -37.53 16.81 13.59
CA GLY A 18 -38.97 16.72 13.86
C GLY A 18 -39.50 15.28 13.79
N ARG A 19 -40.82 15.07 13.84
CA ARG A 19 -41.43 13.73 13.98
C ARG A 19 -41.10 12.73 12.86
N SER A 20 -40.60 13.21 11.71
CA SER A 20 -40.14 12.41 10.57
C SER A 20 -38.67 12.02 10.65
N GLY A 21 -37.88 12.60 11.56
CA GLY A 21 -36.46 12.33 11.73
C GLY A 21 -36.18 11.06 12.56
N ARG A 22 -34.90 10.72 12.70
CA ARG A 22 -34.46 9.62 13.58
C ARG A 22 -34.82 9.94 15.03
N ARG A 23 -35.46 8.99 15.73
CA ARG A 23 -35.74 9.11 17.17
C ARG A 23 -34.49 8.76 17.97
N ILE A 24 -34.04 9.69 18.81
CA ILE A 24 -32.91 9.54 19.71
C ILE A 24 -33.45 9.31 21.12
N ARG A 25 -33.06 8.19 21.75
CA ARG A 25 -33.46 7.85 23.12
C ARG A 25 -32.26 7.43 23.96
N LYS A 26 -31.86 8.27 24.92
CA LYS A 26 -30.76 7.98 25.85
C LYS A 26 -31.27 8.02 27.29
N LYS A 27 -31.10 6.91 27.99
CA LYS A 27 -31.58 6.71 29.37
C LYS A 27 -30.45 6.91 30.39
N GLY A 28 -30.82 7.07 31.66
CA GLY A 28 -29.88 6.98 32.79
C GLY A 28 -29.31 8.32 33.28
N PHE A 29 -29.90 9.45 32.88
CA PHE A 29 -29.47 10.75 33.41
C PHE A 29 -29.92 10.92 34.87
N LYS A 30 -29.02 11.42 35.73
CA LYS A 30 -29.34 11.66 37.16
C LYS A 30 -30.33 12.80 37.36
N THR A 31 -30.38 13.78 36.46
CA THR A 31 -31.22 14.98 36.58
C THR A 31 -31.93 15.31 35.27
N LYS A 32 -33.08 15.98 35.36
CA LYS A 32 -33.81 16.52 34.20
C LYS A 32 -32.94 17.46 33.36
N ALA A 33 -32.18 18.32 34.04
CA ALA A 33 -31.27 19.27 33.40
C ALA A 33 -30.18 18.57 32.59
N ALA A 34 -29.63 17.45 33.08
CA ALA A 34 -28.64 16.68 32.32
C ALA A 34 -29.23 16.06 31.04
N ALA A 35 -30.47 15.55 31.10
CA ALA A 35 -31.18 15.04 29.92
C ALA A 35 -31.50 16.14 28.90
N GLN A 36 -31.84 17.35 29.36
CA GLN A 36 -32.10 18.51 28.49
C GLN A 36 -30.80 19.08 27.89
N ARG A 37 -29.69 19.10 28.65
CA ARG A 37 -28.37 19.49 28.13
C ARG A 37 -27.92 18.56 27.01
N TYR A 38 -28.14 17.26 27.15
CA TYR A 38 -27.80 16.29 26.10
C TYR A 38 -28.51 16.59 24.76
N GLU A 39 -29.78 16.99 24.79
CA GLU A 39 -30.49 17.43 23.57
C GLU A 39 -29.84 18.68 22.97
N SER A 40 -29.56 19.69 23.79
CA SER A 40 -28.96 20.94 23.33
C SER A 40 -27.57 20.72 22.72
N GLU A 41 -26.75 19.88 23.36
CA GLU A 41 -25.44 19.47 22.88
C GLU A 41 -25.53 18.63 21.60
N PHE A 42 -26.55 17.77 21.48
CA PHE A 42 -26.80 16.99 20.27
C PHE A 42 -27.05 17.90 19.07
N PHE A 43 -27.97 18.85 19.18
CA PHE A 43 -28.25 19.80 18.10
C PHE A 43 -27.08 20.74 17.82
N ALA A 44 -26.35 21.17 18.84
CA ALA A 44 -25.12 21.95 18.65
C ALA A 44 -24.06 21.16 17.85
N SER A 45 -23.87 19.87 18.17
CA SER A 45 -22.99 18.97 17.43
C SER A 45 -23.47 18.77 16.00
N LEU A 46 -24.76 18.51 15.79
CA LEU A 46 -25.36 18.32 14.48
C LEU A 46 -25.18 19.56 13.59
N ASN A 47 -25.40 20.75 14.15
CA ASN A 47 -25.18 22.00 13.43
C ASN A 47 -23.70 22.25 13.10
N THR A 48 -22.78 21.82 13.97
CA THR A 48 -21.33 22.05 13.81
C THR A 48 -20.67 21.00 12.91
N THR A 49 -21.11 19.75 12.98
CA THR A 49 -20.45 18.59 12.35
C THR A 49 -21.30 17.93 11.26
N GLY A 50 -22.56 18.32 11.08
CA GLY A 50 -23.52 17.64 10.23
C GLY A 50 -23.86 16.23 10.73
N ARG A 51 -23.44 15.87 11.95
CA ARG A 51 -23.54 14.52 12.52
C ARG A 51 -23.98 14.51 13.99
N PRO A 52 -24.65 13.42 14.42
CA PRO A 52 -25.02 13.20 15.82
C PRO A 52 -23.83 13.28 16.79
N LEU A 53 -24.06 13.80 18.00
CA LEU A 53 -23.06 13.86 19.09
C LEU A 53 -22.54 12.47 19.51
N ASP A 54 -23.32 11.42 19.28
CA ASP A 54 -23.00 10.06 19.67
C ASP A 54 -22.23 9.25 18.62
N ASP A 55 -21.98 9.79 17.42
CA ASP A 55 -21.16 9.12 16.41
C ASP A 55 -19.73 8.92 16.94
N ARG A 56 -19.30 7.67 16.94
CA ARG A 56 -17.92 7.29 17.26
C ARG A 56 -17.07 7.28 15.99
N LEU A 57 -15.76 7.24 16.18
CA LEU A 57 -14.85 7.08 15.04
C LEU A 57 -15.16 5.83 14.21
N SER A 58 -15.61 4.73 14.83
CA SER A 58 -15.98 3.52 14.10
C SER A 58 -17.14 3.75 13.13
N ASP A 59 -18.09 4.61 13.51
CA ASP A 59 -19.28 4.91 12.73
C ASP A 59 -18.88 5.74 11.49
N LEU A 60 -17.96 6.70 11.66
CA LEU A 60 -17.38 7.43 10.54
C LEU A 60 -16.60 6.53 9.58
N VAL A 61 -15.83 5.56 10.11
CA VAL A 61 -15.08 4.62 9.26
C VAL A 61 -16.02 3.72 8.46
N THR A 62 -17.09 3.22 9.08
CA THR A 62 -18.10 2.38 8.39
C THR A 62 -18.81 3.18 7.30
N LEU A 63 -19.28 4.38 7.64
CA LEU A 63 -19.90 5.29 6.68
C LEU A 63 -18.97 5.62 5.51
N TRP A 64 -17.72 5.98 5.80
CA TRP A 64 -16.73 6.25 4.76
C TRP A 64 -16.55 5.05 3.83
N HIS A 65 -16.56 3.83 4.39
CA HIS A 65 -16.49 2.62 3.59
C HIS A 65 -17.70 2.47 2.69
N ASP A 66 -18.91 2.63 3.23
CA ASP A 66 -20.16 2.47 2.48
C ASP A 66 -20.27 3.48 1.33
N LEU A 67 -19.88 4.73 1.58
CA LEU A 67 -19.96 5.82 0.60
C LEU A 67 -18.81 5.83 -0.42
N HIS A 68 -17.61 5.36 -0.04
CA HIS A 68 -16.41 5.50 -0.87
C HIS A 68 -15.50 4.27 -0.80
N GLY A 69 -15.12 3.85 0.41
CA GLY A 69 -14.10 2.83 0.61
C GLY A 69 -14.41 1.46 -0.02
N CYS A 70 -15.68 1.14 -0.22
CA CYS A 70 -16.17 -0.09 -0.85
C CYS A 70 -15.73 -0.23 -2.32
N SER A 71 -15.50 0.90 -3.01
CA SER A 71 -15.07 0.94 -4.41
C SER A 71 -13.57 0.70 -4.61
N LEU A 72 -12.79 0.68 -3.53
CA LEU A 72 -11.33 0.56 -3.59
C LEU A 72 -10.89 -0.89 -3.81
N LYS A 73 -9.78 -1.09 -4.53
CA LYS A 73 -9.23 -2.42 -4.81
C LYS A 73 -8.90 -3.22 -3.52
N ASP A 74 -8.48 -2.54 -2.47
CA ASP A 74 -8.14 -3.09 -1.15
C ASP A 74 -9.21 -2.80 -0.08
N ALA A 75 -10.46 -2.57 -0.50
CA ALA A 75 -11.59 -2.15 0.35
C ALA A 75 -11.67 -2.89 1.70
N LYS A 76 -11.73 -4.23 1.68
CA LYS A 76 -11.82 -5.07 2.88
C LYS A 76 -10.64 -4.86 3.84
N HIS A 77 -9.42 -4.84 3.30
CA HIS A 77 -8.21 -4.69 4.10
C HIS A 77 -8.09 -3.27 4.67
N ARG A 78 -8.46 -2.26 3.88
CA ARG A 78 -8.43 -0.86 4.31
C ARG A 78 -9.44 -0.59 5.41
N LEU A 79 -10.66 -1.11 5.30
CA LEU A 79 -11.67 -1.04 6.35
C LEU A 79 -11.16 -1.68 7.64
N ALA A 80 -10.76 -2.96 7.58
CA ALA A 80 -10.31 -3.71 8.75
C ALA A 80 -9.15 -3.03 9.48
N ARG A 81 -8.15 -2.52 8.75
CA ARG A 81 -7.01 -1.81 9.35
C ARG A 81 -7.39 -0.47 9.99
N THR A 82 -8.31 0.25 9.37
CA THR A 82 -8.76 1.54 9.90
C THR A 82 -9.58 1.33 11.16
N LEU A 83 -10.50 0.36 11.17
CA LEU A 83 -11.25 -0.03 12.37
C LEU A 83 -10.34 -0.51 13.50
N ALA A 84 -9.34 -1.34 13.21
CA ALA A 84 -8.38 -1.77 14.23
C ALA A 84 -7.58 -0.60 14.82
N THR A 85 -7.31 0.45 14.03
CA THR A 85 -6.68 1.69 14.53
C THR A 85 -7.63 2.44 15.47
N VAL A 86 -8.90 2.55 15.09
CA VAL A 86 -9.95 3.16 15.92
C VAL A 86 -10.16 2.39 17.23
N GLU A 87 -10.15 1.07 17.19
CA GLU A 87 -10.24 0.22 18.38
C GLU A 87 -9.08 0.49 19.34
N ARG A 88 -7.84 0.55 18.85
CA ARG A 88 -6.67 0.90 19.67
C ARG A 88 -6.71 2.34 20.21
N LEU A 89 -7.43 3.24 19.54
CA LEU A 89 -7.72 4.59 20.04
C LEU A 89 -8.78 4.61 21.15
N GLY A 90 -9.41 3.48 21.47
CA GLY A 90 -10.51 3.38 22.42
C GLY A 90 -11.88 3.77 21.85
N ASN A 91 -11.98 3.82 20.51
CA ASN A 91 -13.18 4.23 19.78
C ASN A 91 -13.87 5.48 20.35
N PRO A 92 -13.17 6.63 20.44
CA PRO A 92 -13.70 7.84 21.03
C PRO A 92 -14.87 8.40 20.20
N MET A 93 -15.64 9.31 20.81
CA MET A 93 -16.60 10.13 20.07
C MET A 93 -15.85 10.90 18.98
N ALA A 94 -16.42 10.93 17.77
CA ALA A 94 -15.80 11.60 16.64
C ALA A 94 -15.58 13.10 16.89
N SER A 95 -16.51 13.75 17.60
CA SER A 95 -16.42 15.15 18.01
C SER A 95 -15.23 15.45 18.94
N ASN A 96 -14.77 14.46 19.71
CA ASN A 96 -13.72 14.62 20.71
C ASN A 96 -12.35 14.17 20.19
N PHE A 97 -12.27 13.68 18.95
CA PHE A 97 -11.02 13.24 18.36
C PHE A 97 -10.29 14.40 17.70
N ASP A 98 -9.11 14.72 18.23
CA ASP A 98 -8.29 15.84 17.77
C ASP A 98 -6.83 15.41 17.48
N ALA A 99 -6.01 16.39 17.08
CA ALA A 99 -4.59 16.19 16.83
C ALA A 99 -3.81 15.69 18.07
N LEU A 100 -4.23 16.10 19.27
CA LEU A 100 -3.57 15.73 20.53
C LEU A 100 -3.86 14.27 20.89
N ALA A 101 -5.10 13.81 20.74
CA ALA A 101 -5.50 12.42 20.90
C ALA A 101 -4.69 11.52 19.96
N TRP A 102 -4.54 11.92 18.70
CA TRP A 102 -3.69 11.21 17.75
C TRP A 102 -2.21 11.22 18.15
N ALA A 103 -1.68 12.35 18.62
CA ALA A 103 -0.28 12.45 19.05
C ALA A 103 0.03 11.53 20.25
N ARG A 104 -0.89 11.44 21.22
CA ARG A 104 -0.81 10.50 22.36
C ARG A 104 -0.84 9.05 21.88
N TYR A 105 -1.78 8.70 20.99
CA TYR A 105 -1.82 7.37 20.38
C TYR A 105 -0.52 7.03 19.67
N ARG A 106 -0.03 7.94 18.81
CA ARG A 106 1.23 7.79 18.08
C ARG A 106 2.39 7.51 19.03
N GLN A 107 2.53 8.27 20.12
CA GLN A 107 3.61 8.10 21.09
C GLN A 107 3.63 6.69 21.68
N THR A 108 2.46 6.17 22.09
CA THR A 108 2.35 4.81 22.61
C THR A 108 2.60 3.78 21.51
N ARG A 109 2.00 3.98 20.34
CA ARG A 109 2.05 3.01 19.23
C ARG A 109 3.45 2.79 18.68
N LEU A 110 4.31 3.82 18.72
CA LEU A 110 5.71 3.73 18.31
C LEU A 110 6.56 2.77 19.17
N LYS A 111 6.08 2.38 20.36
CA LYS A 111 6.75 1.37 21.18
C LYS A 111 6.63 -0.04 20.59
N ASP A 112 5.59 -0.28 19.80
CA ASP A 112 5.27 -1.62 19.29
C ASP A 112 5.54 -1.78 17.79
N VAL A 113 5.51 -0.68 17.03
CA VAL A 113 5.60 -0.73 15.56
C VAL A 113 6.46 0.38 14.98
N SER A 114 6.91 0.15 13.74
CA SER A 114 7.73 1.11 13.02
C SER A 114 7.00 2.44 12.74
N PRO A 115 7.73 3.55 12.63
CA PRO A 115 7.17 4.84 12.21
C PRO A 115 6.38 4.79 10.89
N HIS A 116 6.83 3.95 9.96
CA HIS A 116 6.13 3.72 8.69
C HIS A 116 4.70 3.19 8.91
N THR A 117 4.53 2.27 9.86
CA THR A 117 3.22 1.72 10.22
C THR A 117 2.29 2.79 10.78
N VAL A 118 2.79 3.61 11.71
CA VAL A 118 2.01 4.70 12.32
C VAL A 118 1.64 5.77 11.29
N ASN A 119 2.56 6.10 10.37
CA ASN A 119 2.28 7.00 9.26
C ASN A 119 1.17 6.46 8.33
N HIS A 120 1.08 5.14 8.11
CA HIS A 120 -0.01 4.54 7.35
C HIS A 120 -1.35 4.66 8.06
N GLU A 121 -1.40 4.36 9.35
CA GLU A 121 -2.61 4.50 10.17
C GLU A 121 -3.12 5.95 10.15
N GLN A 122 -2.21 6.93 10.25
CA GLN A 122 -2.56 8.35 10.12
C GLN A 122 -3.20 8.69 8.77
N ARG A 123 -2.60 8.22 7.66
CA ARG A 123 -3.11 8.50 6.31
C ARG A 123 -4.51 7.93 6.14
N TYR A 124 -4.78 6.75 6.67
CA TYR A 124 -6.08 6.11 6.54
C TYR A 124 -7.16 6.91 7.28
N LEU A 125 -6.93 7.26 8.54
CA LEU A 125 -7.90 8.08 9.28
C LEU A 125 -8.04 9.49 8.70
N SER A 126 -6.94 10.12 8.27
CA SER A 126 -7.01 11.43 7.61
C SER A 126 -7.82 11.38 6.31
N ALA A 127 -7.73 10.28 5.55
CA ALA A 127 -8.52 10.07 4.34
C ALA A 127 -10.01 9.88 4.65
N VAL A 128 -10.37 9.19 5.74
CA VAL A 128 -11.76 9.06 6.20
C VAL A 128 -12.38 10.44 6.40
N PHE A 129 -11.76 11.29 7.22
CA PHE A 129 -12.27 12.64 7.45
C PHE A 129 -12.31 13.48 6.16
N SER A 130 -11.22 13.46 5.37
CA SER A 130 -11.14 14.27 4.15
C SER A 130 -12.23 13.92 3.13
N GLU A 131 -12.54 12.64 2.97
CA GLU A 131 -13.56 12.19 2.03
C GLU A 131 -14.97 12.50 2.54
N LEU A 132 -15.23 12.28 3.83
CA LEU A 132 -16.53 12.62 4.43
C LEU A 132 -16.81 14.13 4.40
N ILE A 133 -15.78 14.96 4.55
CA ILE A 133 -15.88 16.42 4.34
C ILE A 133 -16.26 16.73 2.89
N ARG A 134 -15.58 16.11 1.93
CA ARG A 134 -15.85 16.33 0.50
C ARG A 134 -17.28 15.96 0.12
N LEU A 135 -17.83 14.91 0.73
CA LEU A 135 -19.20 14.44 0.51
C LEU A 135 -20.25 15.23 1.32
N GLY A 136 -19.85 16.21 2.13
CA GLY A 136 -20.76 16.94 3.03
C GLY A 136 -21.28 16.11 4.21
N ALA A 137 -20.74 14.92 4.42
CA ALA A 137 -21.12 14.01 5.50
C ALA A 137 -20.44 14.33 6.85
N TRP A 138 -19.45 15.24 6.85
CA TRP A 138 -18.79 15.80 8.03
C TRP A 138 -18.54 17.30 7.80
N ALA A 139 -19.17 18.17 8.58
CA ALA A 139 -19.04 19.63 8.44
C ALA A 139 -17.84 20.22 9.21
N GLY A 140 -17.20 19.44 10.08
CA GLY A 140 -16.02 19.87 10.82
C GLY A 140 -14.72 19.83 10.00
N ASN A 141 -13.63 20.28 10.60
CA ASN A 141 -12.30 20.14 10.00
C ASN A 141 -11.79 18.69 10.08
N ASN A 142 -10.81 18.34 9.25
CA ASN A 142 -10.05 17.10 9.41
C ASN A 142 -9.02 17.27 10.55
N PRO A 143 -9.14 16.53 11.68
CA PRO A 143 -8.27 16.68 12.84
C PRO A 143 -6.81 16.30 12.56
N LEU A 144 -6.54 15.54 11.50
CA LEU A 144 -5.22 15.04 11.14
C LEU A 144 -4.56 15.83 10.00
N ALA A 145 -5.23 16.82 9.41
CA ALA A 145 -4.74 17.53 8.22
C ALA A 145 -3.39 18.23 8.45
N LYS A 146 -3.20 18.83 9.64
CA LYS A 146 -1.97 19.56 10.00
C LYS A 146 -0.96 18.70 10.76
N VAL A 147 -1.29 17.45 11.06
CA VAL A 147 -0.41 16.56 11.83
C VAL A 147 0.71 16.08 10.91
N ARG A 148 1.95 16.45 11.22
CA ARG A 148 3.12 16.02 10.43
C ARG A 148 3.34 14.51 10.55
N GLN A 149 3.69 13.87 9.44
CA GLN A 149 4.16 12.49 9.43
C GLN A 149 5.57 12.41 10.06
N ILE A 150 5.89 11.26 10.64
CA ILE A 150 7.23 11.00 11.17
C ILE A 150 8.16 10.82 9.97
N LYS A 151 9.29 11.56 9.95
CA LYS A 151 10.32 11.32 8.93
C LYS A 151 10.90 9.92 9.14
N THR A 152 11.00 9.17 8.07
CA THR A 152 11.59 7.83 8.08
C THR A 152 12.76 7.82 7.12
N ASP A 153 13.89 7.29 7.57
CA ASP A 153 15.04 7.11 6.71
C ASP A 153 14.69 6.17 5.56
N GLN A 154 15.23 6.45 4.38
CA GLN A 154 15.12 5.52 3.27
C GLN A 154 15.97 4.30 3.62
N THR A 155 15.34 3.14 3.73
CA THR A 155 16.09 1.89 3.88
C THR A 155 16.91 1.67 2.62
N GLU A 156 18.22 1.45 2.78
CA GLU A 156 19.08 1.02 1.69
C GLU A 156 18.49 -0.22 1.02
N LEU A 157 18.58 -0.25 -0.30
CA LEU A 157 18.09 -1.36 -1.09
C LEU A 157 19.03 -2.55 -0.93
N THR A 158 18.52 -3.62 -0.34
CA THR A 158 19.22 -4.90 -0.35
C THR A 158 18.89 -5.68 -1.63
N PHE A 159 19.90 -6.22 -2.28
CA PHE A 159 19.78 -7.11 -3.44
C PHE A 159 20.80 -8.25 -3.34
N LEU A 160 20.61 -9.31 -4.13
CA LEU A 160 21.47 -10.51 -4.10
C LEU A 160 22.67 -10.35 -5.03
N THR A 161 23.82 -10.90 -4.66
CA THR A 161 24.95 -11.08 -5.59
C THR A 161 24.64 -12.17 -6.62
N LEU A 162 25.38 -12.24 -7.71
CA LEU A 162 25.18 -13.28 -8.73
C LEU A 162 25.36 -14.69 -8.16
N GLN A 163 26.33 -14.89 -7.27
CA GLN A 163 26.53 -16.16 -6.56
C GLN A 163 25.32 -16.52 -5.67
N GLN A 164 24.75 -15.54 -4.97
CA GLN A 164 23.54 -15.75 -4.17
C GLN A 164 22.31 -16.04 -5.03
N VAL A 165 22.22 -15.45 -6.23
CA VAL A 165 21.18 -15.77 -7.20
C VAL A 165 21.26 -17.23 -7.63
N GLU A 166 22.46 -17.71 -7.95
CA GLU A 166 22.66 -19.11 -8.34
C GLU A 166 22.28 -20.07 -7.21
N GLN A 167 22.74 -19.81 -5.98
CA GLN A 167 22.37 -20.59 -4.81
C GLN A 167 20.85 -20.60 -4.58
N LEU A 168 20.19 -19.45 -4.70
CA LEU A 168 18.73 -19.35 -4.53
C LEU A 168 17.97 -20.14 -5.59
N LEU A 169 18.42 -20.07 -6.84
CA LEU A 169 17.81 -20.81 -7.93
C LEU A 169 17.94 -22.32 -7.72
N GLU A 170 19.07 -22.79 -7.21
CA GLU A 170 19.26 -24.19 -6.85
C GLU A 170 18.33 -24.64 -5.71
N GLU A 171 18.19 -23.81 -4.66
CA GLU A 171 17.22 -24.08 -3.60
C GLU A 171 15.76 -24.03 -4.09
N CYS A 172 15.46 -23.21 -5.10
CA CYS A 172 14.13 -23.21 -5.74
C CYS A 172 13.86 -24.49 -6.53
N LYS A 173 14.87 -25.10 -7.18
CA LYS A 173 14.72 -26.39 -7.87
C LYS A 173 14.45 -27.54 -6.90
N ARG A 174 15.06 -27.49 -5.70
CA ARG A 174 14.84 -28.48 -4.62
C ARG A 174 13.48 -28.35 -3.94
N SER A 175 12.70 -27.32 -4.28
CA SER A 175 11.35 -27.13 -3.75
C SER A 175 10.43 -28.26 -4.20
N THR A 176 9.58 -28.75 -3.30
CA THR A 176 8.51 -29.70 -3.64
C THR A 176 7.45 -29.09 -4.56
N ASN A 177 7.36 -27.75 -4.60
CA ASN A 177 6.53 -27.03 -5.55
C ASN A 177 7.35 -26.68 -6.79
N ASN A 178 7.13 -27.44 -7.87
CA ASN A 178 7.84 -27.33 -9.15
C ASN A 178 7.61 -26.00 -9.90
N HIS A 179 6.66 -25.16 -9.47
CA HIS A 179 6.47 -23.82 -10.03
C HIS A 179 7.36 -22.75 -9.38
N THR A 180 7.97 -23.04 -8.24
CA THR A 180 8.83 -22.08 -7.52
C THR A 180 9.99 -21.60 -8.39
N TYR A 181 10.67 -22.55 -9.04
CA TYR A 181 11.83 -22.29 -9.89
C TYR A 181 11.51 -21.43 -11.14
N PRO A 182 10.54 -21.79 -12.01
CA PRO A 182 10.21 -20.95 -13.17
C PRO A 182 9.68 -19.56 -12.78
N VAL A 183 8.93 -19.43 -11.68
CA VAL A 183 8.49 -18.11 -11.21
C VAL A 183 9.68 -17.26 -10.76
N ALA A 184 10.66 -17.84 -10.08
CA ALA A 184 11.89 -17.14 -9.71
C ALA A 184 12.71 -16.71 -10.94
N LEU A 185 12.84 -17.58 -11.96
CA LEU A 185 13.48 -17.25 -13.24
C LEU A 185 12.79 -16.06 -13.93
N ILE A 186 11.46 -16.07 -14.03
CA ILE A 186 10.70 -14.96 -14.62
C ILE A 186 10.94 -13.67 -13.84
N CYS A 187 10.94 -13.71 -12.50
CA CYS A 187 11.21 -12.53 -11.69
C CYS A 187 12.61 -11.96 -11.94
N LEU A 188 13.64 -12.82 -12.02
CA LEU A 188 15.02 -12.43 -12.29
C LEU A 188 15.26 -11.99 -13.73
N ALA A 189 14.49 -12.50 -14.71
CA ALA A 189 14.60 -12.09 -16.11
C ALA A 189 13.90 -10.76 -16.40
N THR A 190 12.85 -10.42 -15.64
CA THR A 190 11.93 -9.32 -16.00
C THR A 190 11.78 -8.23 -14.94
N GLY A 191 12.30 -8.43 -13.73
CA GLY A 191 12.05 -7.56 -12.59
C GLY A 191 10.58 -7.55 -12.14
N ALA A 192 9.78 -8.56 -12.50
CA ALA A 192 8.41 -8.68 -12.05
C ALA A 192 8.31 -8.79 -10.52
N ARG A 193 7.20 -8.31 -9.94
CA ARG A 193 6.87 -8.65 -8.56
C ARG A 193 6.52 -10.13 -8.50
N TRP A 194 6.81 -10.78 -7.37
CA TRP A 194 6.48 -12.20 -7.18
C TRP A 194 5.02 -12.50 -7.53
N ASP A 195 4.08 -11.74 -6.95
CA ASP A 195 2.65 -11.95 -7.17
C ASP A 195 2.25 -11.70 -8.64
N GLU A 196 2.95 -10.82 -9.37
CA GLU A 196 2.70 -10.61 -10.81
C GLU A 196 3.16 -11.81 -11.64
N ALA A 197 4.34 -12.37 -11.34
CA ALA A 197 4.88 -13.54 -12.04
C ALA A 197 4.08 -14.83 -11.69
N GLU A 198 3.75 -15.05 -10.42
CA GLU A 198 3.00 -16.22 -9.95
C GLU A 198 1.55 -16.24 -10.45
N SER A 199 0.96 -15.07 -10.71
CA SER A 199 -0.42 -14.95 -11.22
C SER A 199 -0.51 -14.83 -12.74
N LEU A 200 0.61 -14.98 -13.47
CA LEU A 200 0.60 -14.97 -14.93
C LEU A 200 -0.38 -16.02 -15.47
N PRO A 201 -1.31 -15.65 -16.36
CA PRO A 201 -2.08 -16.64 -17.11
C PRO A 201 -1.20 -17.32 -18.15
N ARG A 202 -1.52 -18.56 -18.55
CA ARG A 202 -0.72 -19.32 -19.52
C ARG A 202 -0.52 -18.55 -20.85
N GLY A 203 -1.59 -17.92 -21.34
CA GLY A 203 -1.54 -17.12 -22.57
C GLY A 203 -0.79 -15.79 -22.47
N ALA A 204 -0.25 -15.42 -21.31
CA ALA A 204 0.59 -14.24 -21.15
C ALA A 204 2.10 -14.54 -21.30
N LEU A 205 2.48 -15.80 -21.54
CA LEU A 205 3.85 -16.19 -21.78
C LEU A 205 3.94 -16.77 -23.20
N PHE A 206 4.39 -15.96 -24.15
CA PHE A 206 4.52 -16.36 -25.55
C PHE A 206 5.55 -15.50 -26.29
N GLY A 207 6.17 -16.07 -27.32
CA GLY A 207 6.99 -15.32 -28.28
C GLY A 207 8.25 -14.72 -27.65
N GLY A 208 8.85 -15.42 -26.69
CA GLY A 208 10.03 -14.97 -25.95
C GLY A 208 9.74 -13.79 -25.02
N LYS A 209 8.47 -13.60 -24.59
CA LYS A 209 8.06 -12.46 -23.76
C LYS A 209 7.08 -12.88 -22.66
N ALA A 210 7.18 -12.20 -21.53
CA ALA A 210 6.18 -12.20 -20.47
C ALA A 210 5.33 -10.92 -20.55
N HIS A 211 4.02 -11.09 -20.69
CA HIS A 211 3.05 -10.03 -20.87
C HIS A 211 2.27 -9.76 -19.57
N PHE A 212 2.64 -8.70 -18.85
CA PHE A 212 2.02 -8.34 -17.59
C PHE A 212 0.84 -7.40 -17.83
N HIS A 213 -0.38 -7.93 -17.69
CA HIS A 213 -1.62 -7.16 -17.81
C HIS A 213 -2.19 -6.82 -16.42
N ARG A 214 -2.92 -5.70 -16.31
CA ARG A 214 -3.66 -5.31 -15.09
C ARG A 214 -2.81 -5.21 -13.81
N THR A 215 -1.60 -4.69 -13.91
CA THR A 215 -0.77 -4.39 -12.74
C THR A 215 -1.43 -3.34 -11.84
N LYS A 216 -0.96 -3.20 -10.59
CA LYS A 216 -1.50 -2.25 -9.58
C LYS A 216 -1.61 -0.79 -10.12
N ASN A 217 -0.88 -0.46 -11.18
CA ASN A 217 -0.82 0.87 -11.80
C ASN A 217 -1.49 0.96 -13.19
N ARG A 218 -2.27 -0.04 -13.62
CA ARG A 218 -2.97 -0.08 -14.94
C ARG A 218 -2.08 0.01 -16.19
N GLN A 219 -0.75 0.04 -16.04
CA GLN A 219 0.16 -0.02 -17.18
C GLN A 219 0.45 -1.49 -17.51
N SER A 220 0.04 -1.89 -18.72
CA SER A 220 0.45 -3.15 -19.33
C SER A 220 1.86 -3.03 -19.86
N ARG A 221 2.68 -4.06 -19.66
CA ARG A 221 4.05 -4.12 -20.17
C ARG A 221 4.39 -5.52 -20.65
N SER A 222 5.27 -5.60 -21.64
CA SER A 222 5.77 -6.86 -22.17
C SER A 222 7.29 -6.84 -22.04
N VAL A 223 7.86 -7.85 -21.40
CA VAL A 223 9.30 -7.91 -21.14
C VAL A 223 9.88 -9.16 -21.80
N PRO A 224 10.96 -9.05 -22.60
CA PRO A 224 11.65 -10.21 -23.16
C PRO A 224 12.15 -11.17 -22.08
N ILE A 225 12.12 -12.46 -22.38
CA ILE A 225 12.67 -13.53 -21.55
C ILE A 225 13.48 -14.49 -22.42
N PRO A 226 14.47 -15.20 -21.85
CA PRO A 226 15.14 -16.29 -22.55
C PRO A 226 14.15 -17.38 -22.96
N LYS A 227 14.39 -17.99 -24.11
CA LYS A 227 13.52 -19.03 -24.68
C LYS A 227 13.42 -20.23 -23.74
N GLU A 228 14.52 -20.58 -23.09
CA GLU A 228 14.62 -21.68 -22.13
C GLU A 228 13.72 -21.43 -20.90
N VAL A 229 13.56 -20.17 -20.48
CA VAL A 229 12.66 -19.80 -19.37
C VAL A 229 11.20 -20.01 -19.77
N GLU A 230 10.83 -19.62 -20.99
CA GLU A 230 9.50 -19.87 -21.55
C GLU A 230 9.20 -21.37 -21.64
N GLU A 231 10.13 -22.15 -22.19
CA GLU A 231 9.99 -23.60 -22.35
C GLU A 231 9.84 -24.31 -21.00
N ILE A 232 10.70 -24.01 -20.01
CA ILE A 232 10.61 -24.58 -18.67
C ILE A 232 9.27 -24.22 -18.02
N ALA A 233 8.87 -22.96 -18.08
CA ALA A 233 7.62 -22.48 -17.49
C ALA A 233 6.38 -23.15 -18.11
N LEU A 234 6.33 -23.28 -19.44
CA LEU A 234 5.20 -23.92 -20.14
C LEU A 234 5.16 -25.43 -19.96
N LYS A 235 6.33 -26.08 -19.79
CA LYS A 235 6.47 -27.53 -19.55
C LYS A 235 5.93 -27.94 -18.19
N VAL A 236 6.24 -27.19 -17.13
CA VAL A 236 5.79 -27.51 -15.77
C VAL A 236 4.47 -26.82 -15.42
N GLY A 237 4.09 -25.78 -16.14
CA GLY A 237 2.92 -24.96 -15.86
C GLY A 237 1.61 -25.71 -16.00
N MET A 238 0.59 -25.21 -15.30
CA MET A 238 -0.75 -25.79 -15.32
C MET A 238 -1.35 -25.78 -16.74
N PRO A 239 -2.16 -26.80 -17.09
CA PRO A 239 -2.83 -26.86 -18.39
C PRO A 239 -3.98 -25.85 -18.49
N GLY A 240 -4.45 -25.61 -19.73
CA GLY A 240 -5.58 -24.73 -20.03
C GLY A 240 -5.22 -23.24 -20.10
N ASN A 241 -6.25 -22.38 -20.13
CA ASN A 241 -6.11 -20.94 -20.36
C ASN A 241 -6.05 -20.09 -19.07
N GLY A 242 -6.04 -20.75 -17.90
CA GLY A 242 -6.03 -20.11 -16.59
C GLY A 242 -4.64 -19.66 -16.15
N ARG A 243 -4.41 -19.66 -14.82
CA ARG A 243 -3.10 -19.39 -14.23
C ARG A 243 -2.08 -20.41 -14.73
N LEU A 244 -0.87 -19.94 -15.05
CA LEU A 244 0.25 -20.78 -15.44
C LEU A 244 0.86 -21.53 -14.23
N PHE A 245 0.78 -20.94 -13.04
CA PHE A 245 1.40 -21.46 -11.83
C PHE A 245 0.39 -21.56 -10.68
N MET A 246 0.54 -22.61 -9.86
CA MET A 246 -0.10 -22.66 -8.54
C MET A 246 0.57 -21.64 -7.58
N PRO A 247 -0.10 -21.24 -6.49
CA PRO A 247 0.54 -20.47 -5.44
C PRO A 247 1.79 -21.17 -4.91
N CYS A 248 2.95 -20.50 -5.01
CA CYS A 248 4.26 -21.02 -4.62
C CYS A 248 5.07 -20.05 -3.76
N ARG A 249 4.51 -18.89 -3.39
CA ARG A 249 5.16 -17.89 -2.52
C ARG A 249 5.67 -18.46 -1.19
N SER A 250 4.91 -19.36 -0.56
CA SER A 250 5.34 -20.02 0.68
C SER A 250 6.53 -20.96 0.43
N ALA A 251 6.52 -21.66 -0.69
CA ALA A 251 7.61 -22.54 -1.09
C ALA A 251 8.89 -21.74 -1.43
N PHE A 252 8.74 -20.60 -2.10
CA PHE A 252 9.84 -19.64 -2.30
C PHE A 252 10.39 -19.11 -0.99
N ARG A 253 9.53 -18.77 -0.02
CA ARG A 253 9.98 -18.36 1.32
C ARG A 253 10.83 -19.43 1.97
N SER A 254 10.41 -20.70 1.90
CA SER A 254 11.19 -21.82 2.45
C SER A 254 12.53 -22.01 1.72
N ALA A 255 12.55 -21.92 0.38
CA ALA A 255 13.79 -21.97 -0.40
C ALA A 255 14.76 -20.83 -0.03
N TYR A 256 14.24 -19.62 0.10
CA TYR A 256 15.00 -18.46 0.53
C TYR A 256 15.58 -18.62 1.93
N GLN A 257 14.80 -19.18 2.87
CA GLN A 257 15.26 -19.45 4.23
C GLN A 257 16.38 -20.49 4.27
N ARG A 258 16.32 -21.54 3.44
CA ARG A 258 17.41 -22.54 3.33
C ARG A 258 18.73 -21.94 2.83
N CYS A 259 18.67 -20.82 2.10
CA CYS A 259 19.87 -20.12 1.66
C CYS A 259 20.61 -19.41 2.81
N GLY A 260 19.95 -19.15 3.95
CA GLY A 260 20.56 -18.45 5.09
C GLY A 260 20.85 -16.97 4.86
N PHE A 261 20.20 -16.35 3.86
CA PHE A 261 20.44 -14.94 3.52
C PHE A 261 19.81 -13.99 4.54
N HIS A 262 20.55 -12.94 4.90
CA HIS A 262 20.09 -11.89 5.79
C HIS A 262 19.71 -10.64 4.99
N THR A 263 18.46 -10.59 4.52
CA THR A 263 17.93 -9.42 3.80
C THR A 263 16.71 -8.86 4.53
N PRO A 264 16.82 -7.71 5.22
CA PRO A 264 15.73 -7.16 6.02
C PRO A 264 14.51 -6.78 5.16
N GLY A 265 13.32 -7.25 5.56
CA GLY A 265 12.03 -6.69 5.17
C GLY A 265 11.57 -6.82 3.71
N GLN A 266 12.33 -7.45 2.80
CA GLN A 266 12.05 -7.36 1.36
C GLN A 266 12.04 -8.67 0.57
N MET A 267 11.97 -9.84 1.20
CA MET A 267 12.00 -11.14 0.50
C MET A 267 11.04 -11.23 -0.71
N THR A 268 9.86 -10.60 -0.64
CA THR A 268 8.85 -10.64 -1.72
C THR A 268 9.21 -9.78 -2.94
N HIS A 269 10.17 -8.88 -2.78
CA HIS A 269 10.66 -7.97 -3.80
C HIS A 269 12.16 -8.15 -4.06
N ILE A 270 12.82 -9.09 -3.37
CA ILE A 270 14.27 -9.25 -3.45
C ILE A 270 14.72 -9.54 -4.89
N LEU A 271 14.04 -10.45 -5.60
CA LEU A 271 14.37 -10.78 -7.00
C LEU A 271 14.21 -9.58 -7.93
N ARG A 272 13.22 -8.72 -7.67
CA ARG A 272 13.01 -7.48 -8.43
C ARG A 272 14.12 -6.46 -8.17
N HIS A 273 14.52 -6.30 -6.91
CA HIS A 273 15.64 -5.44 -6.54
C HIS A 273 16.94 -5.97 -7.13
N THR A 274 17.18 -7.28 -7.06
CA THR A 274 18.30 -7.96 -7.72
C THR A 274 18.33 -7.69 -9.21
N PHE A 275 17.23 -7.93 -9.93
CA PHE A 275 17.17 -7.60 -11.37
C PHE A 275 17.52 -6.13 -11.63
N ALA A 276 16.87 -5.21 -10.93
CA ALA A 276 17.05 -3.78 -11.15
C ALA A 276 18.48 -3.30 -10.85
N SER A 277 19.08 -3.80 -9.76
CA SER A 277 20.45 -3.47 -9.37
C SER A 277 21.45 -3.99 -10.40
N HIS A 278 21.39 -5.27 -10.76
CA HIS A 278 22.30 -5.85 -11.77
C HIS A 278 22.10 -5.25 -13.15
N TYR A 279 20.86 -4.87 -13.51
CA TYR A 279 20.57 -4.16 -14.75
C TYR A 279 21.29 -2.81 -14.81
N MET A 280 21.24 -2.01 -13.74
CA MET A 280 21.95 -0.72 -13.68
C MET A 280 23.46 -0.91 -13.63
N MET A 281 23.96 -1.88 -12.84
CA MET A 281 25.40 -2.21 -12.77
C MET A 281 25.95 -2.64 -14.12
N GLY A 282 25.15 -3.32 -14.94
CA GLY A 282 25.48 -3.68 -16.31
C GLY A 282 25.42 -2.53 -17.32
N GLY A 283 25.19 -1.28 -16.88
CA GLY A 283 25.10 -0.10 -17.74
C GLY A 283 23.75 0.08 -18.44
N GLY A 284 22.69 -0.55 -17.92
CA GLY A 284 21.35 -0.41 -18.46
C GLY A 284 20.77 1.01 -18.29
N ASP A 285 19.91 1.41 -19.22
CA ASP A 285 19.28 2.73 -19.20
C ASP A 285 18.18 2.84 -18.13
N ILE A 286 18.21 3.90 -17.32
CA ILE A 286 17.27 4.13 -16.21
C ILE A 286 15.82 4.29 -16.68
N LEU A 287 15.59 4.86 -17.87
CA LEU A 287 14.25 4.99 -18.45
C LEU A 287 13.74 3.63 -18.96
N GLY A 288 14.61 2.84 -19.57
CA GLY A 288 14.38 1.44 -19.89
C GLY A 288 13.97 0.64 -18.65
N LEU A 289 14.73 0.75 -17.56
CA LEU A 289 14.42 0.10 -16.30
C LEU A 289 13.06 0.54 -15.75
N GLN A 290 12.72 1.83 -15.80
CA GLN A 290 11.41 2.32 -15.36
C GLN A 290 10.26 1.61 -16.10
N ARG A 291 10.38 1.46 -17.42
CA ARG A 291 9.38 0.78 -18.27
C ARG A 291 9.32 -0.72 -17.96
N ILE A 292 10.46 -1.39 -17.85
CA ILE A 292 10.54 -2.83 -17.50
C ILE A 292 9.92 -3.09 -16.13
N LEU A 293 10.17 -2.21 -15.17
CA LEU A 293 9.62 -2.33 -13.81
C LEU A 293 8.16 -1.88 -13.70
N GLY A 294 7.63 -1.11 -14.66
CA GLY A 294 6.29 -0.53 -14.60
C GLY A 294 6.12 0.50 -13.49
N HIS A 295 7.17 1.30 -13.24
CA HIS A 295 7.12 2.39 -12.27
C HIS A 295 6.38 3.61 -12.85
N SER A 296 5.38 4.11 -12.11
CA SER A 296 4.56 5.24 -12.55
C SER A 296 5.32 6.56 -12.59
N THR A 297 6.37 6.70 -11.76
CA THR A 297 7.21 7.89 -11.71
C THR A 297 8.68 7.47 -11.74
N ILE A 298 9.52 8.30 -12.37
CA ILE A 298 10.96 8.05 -12.43
C ILE A 298 11.61 8.05 -11.05
N THR A 299 11.09 8.84 -10.10
CA THR A 299 11.56 8.89 -8.71
C THR A 299 11.61 7.52 -8.04
N MET A 300 10.68 6.61 -8.38
CA MET A 300 10.70 5.23 -7.87
C MET A 300 11.88 4.42 -8.40
N THR A 301 12.34 4.70 -9.61
CA THR A 301 13.48 4.01 -10.26
C THR A 301 14.81 4.67 -9.90
N MET A 302 14.83 5.98 -9.63
CA MET A 302 16.04 6.72 -9.27
C MET A 302 16.80 6.14 -8.08
N ARG A 303 16.13 5.36 -7.23
CA ARG A 303 16.80 4.61 -6.16
C ARG A 303 17.87 3.61 -6.64
N TYR A 304 17.89 3.21 -7.91
CA TYR A 304 18.94 2.36 -8.48
C TYR A 304 19.99 3.15 -9.27
N ALA A 305 19.81 4.46 -9.48
CA ALA A 305 20.66 5.24 -10.38
C ALA A 305 22.13 5.28 -9.93
N HIS A 306 22.37 5.26 -8.63
CA HIS A 306 23.72 5.23 -8.03
C HIS A 306 24.51 3.94 -8.33
N LEU A 307 23.86 2.90 -8.86
CA LEU A 307 24.51 1.65 -9.24
C LEU A 307 24.98 1.66 -10.70
N SER A 308 24.63 2.68 -11.47
CA SER A 308 25.11 2.84 -12.84
C SER A 308 26.62 3.09 -12.83
N PRO A 309 27.40 2.47 -13.73
CA PRO A 309 28.78 2.87 -13.97
C PRO A 309 28.87 4.36 -14.30
N ASP A 310 29.95 5.04 -13.93
CA ASP A 310 30.15 6.46 -14.25
C ASP A 310 30.19 6.67 -15.78
N HIS A 311 29.08 7.17 -16.34
CA HIS A 311 28.89 7.35 -17.79
C HIS A 311 29.52 8.64 -18.35
N LEU A 312 30.36 9.35 -17.58
CA LEU A 312 30.98 10.60 -18.06
C LEU A 312 31.85 10.35 -19.31
N GLU A 313 32.50 9.19 -19.43
CA GLU A 313 33.21 8.80 -20.67
C GLU A 313 32.27 8.52 -21.84
N SER A 314 31.06 8.00 -21.57
CA SER A 314 30.06 7.80 -22.62
C SER A 314 29.61 9.13 -23.22
N ALA A 315 29.63 10.22 -22.45
CA ALA A 315 29.31 11.56 -22.96
C ALA A 315 30.32 12.04 -24.01
N LEU A 316 31.63 11.77 -23.80
CA LEU A 316 32.66 12.03 -24.82
C LEU A 316 32.45 11.15 -26.05
N ARG A 317 32.23 9.84 -25.86
CA ARG A 317 31.98 8.89 -26.96
C ARG A 317 30.79 9.30 -27.82
N LEU A 318 29.71 9.74 -27.18
CA LEU A 318 28.46 10.15 -27.82
C LEU A 318 28.41 11.65 -28.15
N SER A 319 29.51 12.39 -27.99
CA SER A 319 29.52 13.83 -28.30
C SER A 319 29.41 14.05 -29.81
N PRO A 320 28.77 15.15 -30.26
CA PRO A 320 28.73 15.51 -31.68
C PRO A 320 30.11 15.64 -32.31
N LEU A 321 31.12 16.08 -31.55
CA LEU A 321 32.51 16.17 -32.00
C LEU A 321 33.03 14.79 -32.44
N ASN A 322 32.87 13.79 -31.57
CA ASN A 322 33.33 12.44 -31.85
C ASN A 322 32.48 11.74 -32.93
N GLN A 323 31.17 12.04 -32.99
CA GLN A 323 30.28 11.53 -34.04
C GLN A 323 30.54 12.14 -35.41
N SER A 324 30.94 13.41 -35.46
CA SER A 324 31.23 14.13 -36.71
C SER A 324 32.54 13.70 -37.38
N GLY A 325 33.38 12.94 -36.67
CA GLY A 325 34.73 12.57 -37.15
C GLY A 325 35.66 13.78 -37.30
N HIS A 326 35.32 14.94 -36.73
CA HIS A 326 36.12 16.15 -36.85
C HIS A 326 37.45 15.98 -36.11
N ALA A 327 38.55 16.00 -36.86
CA ALA A 327 39.90 15.94 -36.30
C ALA A 327 40.20 17.24 -35.56
N VAL A 328 40.33 17.17 -34.23
CA VAL A 328 40.79 18.30 -33.42
C VAL A 328 42.28 18.50 -33.69
N VAL A 329 42.62 19.60 -34.36
CA VAL A 329 44.01 20.01 -34.59
C VAL A 329 44.37 21.03 -33.52
N CYS A 330 45.47 20.80 -32.79
CA CYS A 330 45.99 21.79 -31.85
C CYS A 330 46.47 23.02 -32.64
N VAL A 331 45.97 24.19 -32.29
CA VAL A 331 46.37 25.49 -32.85
C VAL A 331 47.50 26.08 -32.04
#